data_AF-A0A3M2DLR8-F1
#
_entry.id   AF-A0A3M2DLR8-F1
#
_cell.length_a   1.000
_cell.length_b   1.000
_cell.length_c   1.000
_cell.angle_alpha   90.00
_cell.angle_beta   90.00
_cell.angle_gamma   90.00
#
_symmetry.space_group_name_H-M   'P 1'
#
loop_
_entity.id
_entity.type
_entity.pdbx_description
1 polymer ?
#
loop_
_entity_poly.entity_id
_entity_poly.type
_entity_poly.pdbx_seq_one_letter_code
_entity_poly.pdbx_strand_id
1 'polypeptide(L)'
;MRTRDRLARIALTVGLAVVAFAAGFGPVRPVAAQSFFERLVLPGDLAKAHAEFQPECKKCHVSFSRRDQAPLCRDCHKKVDADIKAEKGFHGRSAEVAANDCRHCHTDHIGRDADIVGLDAETFDHGLTDFALEGAHAAVACDGCHEAGKKFREAPSACVDCHKE
;
A
#
# COMPACT_ATOMS: atom_id res chain seq x y z
N MET A 1 -58.58 51.78 31.59
CA MET A 1 -59.01 50.97 30.43
C MET A 1 -57.84 50.93 29.45
N ARG A 2 -57.09 49.81 29.44
CA ARG A 2 -57.19 48.74 28.43
C ARG A 2 -56.35 49.09 27.20
N THR A 3 -55.04 48.80 27.22
CA THR A 3 -54.45 47.59 26.59
C THR A 3 -55.01 47.28 25.21
N ARG A 4 -54.35 47.82 24.18
CA ARG A 4 -54.27 47.33 22.78
C ARG A 4 -53.59 48.40 21.95
N ASP A 5 -52.32 48.20 21.59
CA ASP A 5 -51.62 48.80 20.41
C ASP A 5 -50.08 48.76 20.50
N ARG A 6 -49.50 47.67 20.99
CA ARG A 6 -48.04 47.44 20.92
C ARG A 6 -47.63 46.09 20.33
N LEU A 7 -48.47 45.49 19.48
CA LEU A 7 -48.18 44.19 18.84
C LEU A 7 -48.15 44.23 17.30
N ALA A 8 -48.12 45.40 16.67
CA ALA A 8 -48.19 45.50 15.20
C ALA A 8 -46.91 46.02 14.50
N ARG A 9 -45.73 46.01 15.15
CA ARG A 9 -44.50 46.59 14.55
C ARG A 9 -43.23 45.72 14.59
N ILE A 10 -43.30 44.43 14.94
CA ILE A 10 -42.12 43.54 14.98
C ILE A 10 -42.36 42.26 14.16
N ALA A 11 -42.82 42.40 12.92
CA ALA A 11 -43.03 41.25 12.02
C ALA A 11 -42.65 41.55 10.56
N LEU A 12 -41.63 42.38 10.33
CA LEU A 12 -41.21 42.72 8.96
C LEU A 12 -39.68 42.88 8.82
N THR A 13 -38.89 41.91 9.31
CA THR A 13 -37.42 41.91 9.07
C THR A 13 -36.78 40.51 8.92
N VAL A 14 -37.51 39.42 8.67
CA VAL A 14 -36.88 38.08 8.55
C VAL A 14 -37.40 37.30 7.35
N GLY A 15 -37.35 37.91 6.16
CA GLY A 15 -37.94 37.29 4.97
C GLY A 15 -37.23 37.63 3.67
N LEU A 16 -35.89 37.64 3.61
CA LEU A 16 -35.18 37.62 2.33
C LEU A 16 -33.67 37.30 2.48
N ALA A 17 -33.31 36.06 2.80
CA ALA A 17 -31.93 35.57 2.64
C ALA A 17 -31.87 34.03 2.59
N VAL A 18 -32.68 33.40 1.73
CA VAL A 18 -32.53 31.98 1.40
C VAL A 18 -32.58 31.82 -0.11
N VAL A 19 -31.65 32.47 -0.81
CA VAL A 19 -31.33 32.14 -2.20
C VAL A 19 -29.83 32.32 -2.38
N ALA A 20 -29.19 31.31 -3.00
CA ALA A 20 -27.79 31.24 -3.41
C ALA A 20 -26.81 30.51 -2.47
N PHE A 21 -26.90 29.17 -2.41
CA PHE A 21 -25.72 28.29 -2.52
C PHE A 21 -26.11 26.86 -2.94
N ALA A 22 -26.77 26.73 -4.09
CA ALA A 22 -27.11 25.43 -4.69
C ALA A 22 -26.30 25.22 -5.99
N ALA A 23 -24.98 25.06 -5.87
CA ALA A 23 -24.12 24.51 -6.93
C ALA A 23 -22.73 24.22 -6.36
N GLY A 24 -22.47 22.99 -5.90
CA GLY A 24 -21.11 22.59 -5.51
C GLY A 24 -20.98 21.27 -4.77
N PHE A 25 -22.02 20.80 -4.08
CA PHE A 25 -21.99 19.51 -3.40
C PHE A 25 -22.69 18.46 -4.25
N GLY A 26 -21.92 17.77 -5.10
CA GLY A 26 -22.32 16.44 -5.57
C GLY A 26 -22.55 15.52 -4.35
N PRO A 27 -23.33 14.43 -4.48
CA PRO A 27 -23.61 13.54 -3.37
C PRO A 27 -22.29 13.03 -2.79
N VAL A 28 -21.96 13.52 -1.60
CA VAL A 28 -20.84 12.99 -0.82
C VAL A 28 -21.23 11.55 -0.51
N ARG A 29 -20.59 10.59 -1.18
CA ARG A 29 -20.76 9.18 -0.83
C ARG A 29 -20.37 9.05 0.63
N PRO A 30 -21.23 8.52 1.52
CA PRO A 30 -20.79 8.24 2.87
C PRO A 30 -19.64 7.24 2.75
N VAL A 31 -18.43 7.66 3.12
CA VAL A 31 -17.37 6.74 3.48
C VAL A 31 -17.93 5.99 4.67
N ALA A 32 -18.30 4.73 4.46
CA ALA A 32 -18.74 3.87 5.55
C ALA A 32 -17.61 3.84 6.57
N ALA A 33 -17.78 4.56 7.68
CA ALA A 33 -16.93 4.39 8.84
C ALA A 33 -17.12 2.93 9.27
N GLN A 34 -16.04 2.15 9.15
CA GLN A 34 -16.05 0.74 9.52
C GLN A 34 -16.63 0.60 10.94
N SER A 35 -17.55 -0.34 11.11
CA SER A 35 -18.25 -0.58 12.35
C SER A 35 -17.25 -0.98 13.45
N PHE A 36 -17.50 -0.58 14.70
CA PHE A 36 -16.65 -0.88 15.86
C PHE A 36 -16.30 -2.38 15.99
N PHE A 37 -17.22 -3.26 15.59
CA PHE A 37 -17.00 -4.71 15.58
C PHE A 37 -15.93 -5.17 14.58
N GLU A 38 -15.75 -4.50 13.44
CA GLU A 38 -14.70 -4.85 12.46
C GLU A 38 -13.31 -4.59 13.04
N ARG A 39 -13.12 -3.50 13.78
CA ARG A 39 -11.85 -3.21 14.47
C ARG A 39 -11.52 -4.20 15.59
N LEU A 40 -12.54 -4.80 16.20
CA LEU A 40 -12.36 -5.77 17.28
C LEU A 40 -11.92 -7.15 16.78
N VAL A 41 -12.23 -7.49 15.53
CA VAL A 41 -11.98 -8.82 14.93
C VAL A 41 -10.77 -8.81 13.98
N LEU A 42 -10.28 -7.64 13.56
CA LEU A 42 -9.09 -7.52 12.73
C LEU A 42 -7.80 -7.69 13.56
N PRO A 43 -6.80 -8.47 13.09
CA PRO A 43 -5.55 -8.69 13.82
C PRO A 43 -4.76 -7.39 14.09
N GLY A 44 -4.95 -6.40 13.22
CA GLY A 44 -4.30 -5.09 13.24
C GLY A 44 -4.61 -4.31 11.97
N ASP A 45 -4.21 -3.03 11.95
CA ASP A 45 -4.27 -2.21 10.74
C ASP A 45 -3.33 -2.78 9.66
N LEU A 46 -3.71 -2.62 8.39
CA LEU A 46 -2.85 -2.91 7.25
C LEU A 46 -1.59 -2.03 7.28
N ALA A 47 -0.51 -2.46 6.66
CA ALA A 47 0.69 -1.67 6.46
C ALA A 47 0.38 -0.37 5.70
N LYS A 48 1.21 0.66 5.90
CA LYS A 48 1.01 1.98 5.28
C LYS A 48 0.88 1.91 3.76
N ALA A 49 1.62 1.03 3.09
CA ALA A 49 1.56 0.84 1.65
C ALA A 49 0.19 0.35 1.14
N HIS A 50 -0.60 -0.33 1.98
CA HIS A 50 -1.92 -0.85 1.65
C HIS A 50 -3.04 -0.20 2.47
N ALA A 51 -2.76 0.92 3.15
CA ALA A 51 -3.68 1.52 4.10
C ALA A 51 -5.03 1.91 3.49
N GLU A 52 -5.00 2.38 2.25
CA GLU A 52 -6.16 2.74 1.45
C GLU A 52 -7.09 1.55 1.14
N PHE A 53 -6.60 0.31 1.19
CA PHE A 53 -7.39 -0.90 0.92
C PHE A 53 -8.02 -1.52 2.18
N GLN A 54 -7.83 -0.92 3.36
CA GLN A 54 -8.39 -1.45 4.60
C GLN A 54 -9.92 -1.68 4.61
N PRO A 55 -10.77 -0.86 3.94
CA PRO A 55 -12.19 -1.17 3.85
C PRO A 55 -12.55 -2.24 2.80
N GLU A 56 -11.59 -2.68 2.00
CA GLU A 56 -11.80 -3.54 0.84
C GLU A 56 -11.23 -4.95 1.05
N CYS A 57 -11.65 -5.63 2.13
CA CYS A 57 -11.09 -6.92 2.55
C CYS A 57 -11.02 -7.98 1.44
N LYS A 58 -11.97 -7.97 0.50
CA LYS A 58 -12.05 -8.90 -0.64
C LYS A 58 -10.94 -8.71 -1.67
N LYS A 59 -10.19 -7.60 -1.63
CA LYS A 59 -9.01 -7.39 -2.47
C LYS A 59 -7.86 -8.35 -2.13
N CYS A 60 -7.87 -8.92 -0.92
CA CYS A 60 -6.78 -9.79 -0.45
C CYS A 60 -7.29 -11.13 0.10
N HIS A 61 -8.56 -11.22 0.52
CA HIS A 61 -9.12 -12.43 1.11
C HIS A 61 -10.07 -13.17 0.17
N VAL A 62 -9.75 -14.44 -0.07
CA VAL A 62 -10.67 -15.43 -0.66
C VAL A 62 -11.33 -16.20 0.49
N SER A 63 -12.66 -16.28 0.48
CA SER A 63 -13.41 -17.01 1.50
C SER A 63 -13.03 -18.50 1.52
N PHE A 64 -12.77 -19.02 2.72
CA PHE A 64 -12.45 -20.44 2.96
C PHE A 64 -11.20 -20.99 2.26
N SER A 65 -10.37 -20.14 1.66
CA SER A 65 -9.10 -20.55 1.07
C SER A 65 -7.99 -19.55 1.39
N ARG A 66 -6.92 -20.06 2.01
CA ARG A 66 -5.68 -19.28 2.19
C ARG A 66 -4.81 -19.34 0.94
N ARG A 67 -4.67 -20.50 0.30
CA ARG A 67 -3.76 -20.68 -0.85
C ARG A 67 -4.17 -19.85 -2.06
N ASP A 68 -5.47 -19.66 -2.26
CA ASP A 68 -6.00 -18.93 -3.43
C ASP A 68 -5.90 -17.40 -3.29
N GLN A 69 -5.29 -16.89 -2.21
CA GLN A 69 -5.07 -15.45 -2.01
C GLN A 69 -3.80 -14.95 -2.72
N ALA A 70 -2.82 -15.82 -2.98
CA ALA A 70 -1.55 -15.42 -3.61
C ALA A 70 -1.74 -14.75 -4.99
N PRO A 71 -2.64 -15.22 -5.88
CA PRO A 71 -2.93 -14.51 -7.14
C PRO A 71 -3.41 -13.06 -6.94
N LEU A 72 -4.21 -12.77 -5.91
CA LEU A 72 -4.71 -11.42 -5.64
C LEU A 72 -3.57 -10.44 -5.33
N CYS A 73 -2.53 -10.89 -4.63
CA CYS A 73 -1.32 -10.08 -4.40
C CYS A 73 -0.62 -9.77 -5.73
N ARG A 74 -0.47 -10.79 -6.58
CA ARG A 74 0.25 -10.72 -7.86
C ARG A 74 -0.45 -9.86 -8.92
N ASP A 75 -1.78 -9.74 -8.87
CA ASP A 75 -2.56 -8.90 -9.79
C ASP A 75 -2.17 -7.41 -9.71
N CYS A 76 -1.79 -6.94 -8.52
CA CYS A 76 -1.23 -5.61 -8.31
C CYS A 76 0.31 -5.61 -8.38
N HIS A 77 0.97 -6.62 -7.81
CA HIS A 77 2.43 -6.77 -7.83
C HIS A 77 2.97 -7.38 -9.12
N LYS A 78 2.58 -6.81 -10.26
CA LYS A 78 2.85 -7.34 -11.62
C LYS A 78 4.34 -7.58 -11.91
N LYS A 79 5.23 -6.76 -11.37
CA LYS A 79 6.68 -6.96 -11.53
C LYS A 79 7.14 -8.22 -10.81
N VAL A 80 6.68 -8.44 -9.58
CA VAL A 80 6.98 -9.65 -8.80
C VAL A 80 6.35 -10.88 -9.44
N ASP A 81 5.12 -10.76 -9.93
CA ASP A 81 4.46 -11.82 -10.70
C ASP A 81 5.25 -12.21 -11.96
N ALA A 82 5.74 -11.21 -12.70
CA ALA A 82 6.59 -11.44 -13.87
C ALA A 82 7.92 -12.10 -13.50
N ASP A 83 8.57 -11.65 -12.42
CA ASP A 83 9.81 -12.21 -11.90
C ASP A 83 9.62 -13.70 -11.53
N ILE A 84 8.53 -14.03 -10.82
CA ILE A 84 8.17 -15.42 -10.47
C ILE A 84 7.92 -16.27 -11.71
N LYS A 85 7.13 -15.77 -12.67
CA LYS A 85 6.80 -16.51 -13.91
C LYS A 85 8.01 -16.72 -14.82
N ALA A 86 8.96 -15.80 -14.78
CA ALA A 86 10.18 -15.86 -15.59
C ALA A 86 11.36 -16.53 -14.87
N GLU A 87 11.20 -16.92 -13.60
CA GLU A 87 12.27 -17.42 -12.74
C GLU A 87 13.47 -16.45 -12.66
N LYS A 88 13.15 -15.15 -12.59
CA LYS A 88 14.12 -14.04 -12.53
C LYS A 88 14.04 -13.28 -11.22
N GLY A 89 15.12 -12.59 -10.88
CA GLY A 89 15.26 -11.84 -9.64
C GLY A 89 15.11 -12.72 -8.40
N PHE A 90 15.12 -12.09 -7.23
CA PHE A 90 15.03 -12.81 -5.96
C PHE A 90 13.78 -13.70 -5.85
N HIS A 91 12.60 -13.13 -6.15
CA HIS A 91 11.34 -13.85 -5.97
C HIS A 91 11.15 -15.01 -6.96
N GLY A 92 11.71 -14.94 -8.17
CA GLY A 92 11.63 -16.04 -9.13
C GLY A 92 12.68 -17.13 -8.93
N ARG A 93 13.81 -16.81 -8.31
CA ARG A 93 14.94 -17.75 -8.13
C ARG A 93 14.98 -18.38 -6.73
N SER A 94 14.28 -17.80 -5.76
CA SER A 94 14.27 -18.29 -4.37
C SER A 94 13.39 -19.53 -4.20
N ALA A 95 13.99 -20.62 -3.73
CA ALA A 95 13.27 -21.83 -3.33
C ALA A 95 12.31 -21.58 -2.15
N GLU A 96 12.65 -20.65 -1.25
CA GLU A 96 11.79 -20.28 -0.14
C GLU A 96 10.51 -19.59 -0.62
N VAL A 97 10.61 -18.72 -1.62
CA VAL A 97 9.44 -18.09 -2.25
C VAL A 97 8.59 -19.12 -3.00
N ALA A 98 9.21 -20.10 -3.66
CA ALA A 98 8.49 -21.17 -4.33
C ALA A 98 7.72 -22.10 -3.36
N ALA A 99 8.23 -22.26 -2.13
CA ALA A 99 7.67 -23.16 -1.13
C ALA A 99 6.58 -22.52 -0.24
N ASN A 100 6.47 -21.19 -0.22
CA ASN A 100 5.63 -20.47 0.74
C ASN A 100 4.65 -19.49 0.07
N ASP A 101 3.50 -19.27 0.72
CA ASP A 101 2.58 -18.19 0.34
C ASP A 101 3.20 -16.81 0.65
N CYS A 102 2.85 -15.78 -0.12
CA CYS A 102 3.41 -14.42 0.02
C CYS A 102 3.36 -13.88 1.46
N ARG A 103 2.27 -14.16 2.19
CA ARG A 103 2.06 -13.69 3.57
C ARG A 103 3.03 -14.29 4.59
N HIS A 104 3.72 -15.37 4.25
CA HIS A 104 4.69 -16.00 5.13
C HIS A 104 5.78 -15.00 5.53
N CYS A 105 6.23 -14.21 4.56
CA CYS A 105 7.19 -13.12 4.78
C CYS A 105 6.48 -11.75 4.78
N HIS A 106 5.54 -11.51 3.86
CA HIS A 106 4.85 -10.23 3.70
C HIS A 106 3.53 -10.18 4.47
N THR A 107 3.59 -10.13 5.80
CA THR A 107 2.39 -9.95 6.63
C THR A 107 1.94 -8.49 6.63
N ASP A 108 0.65 -8.25 6.34
CA ASP A 108 0.10 -6.88 6.17
C ASP A 108 -0.55 -6.33 7.46
N HIS A 109 -1.28 -7.18 8.18
CA HIS A 109 -2.04 -6.82 9.40
C HIS A 109 -1.17 -6.62 10.65
N ILE A 110 0.01 -6.03 10.50
CA ILE A 110 1.00 -5.81 11.59
C ILE A 110 1.20 -4.32 11.89
N GLY A 111 0.35 -3.45 11.35
CA GLY A 111 0.33 -2.04 11.66
C GLY A 111 0.95 -1.15 10.59
N ARG A 112 0.63 0.14 10.65
CA ARG A 112 0.98 1.14 9.63
C ARG A 112 2.48 1.24 9.39
N ASP A 113 3.27 1.20 10.45
CA ASP A 113 4.70 1.46 10.40
C ASP A 113 5.53 0.21 10.12
N ALA A 114 4.88 -0.94 9.86
CA ALA A 114 5.58 -2.17 9.59
C ALA A 114 6.33 -2.14 8.25
N ASP A 115 7.56 -2.63 8.26
CA ASP A 115 8.26 -3.03 7.05
C ASP A 115 7.79 -4.42 6.63
N ILE A 116 6.86 -4.45 5.67
CA ILE A 116 6.33 -5.71 5.14
C ILE A 116 7.32 -6.44 4.25
N VAL A 117 8.34 -5.76 3.70
CA VAL A 117 9.29 -6.37 2.77
C VAL A 117 10.35 -7.15 3.55
N GLY A 118 10.80 -6.61 4.69
CA GLY A 118 11.65 -7.33 5.64
C GLY A 118 12.98 -7.79 5.04
N LEU A 119 13.52 -7.00 4.11
CA LEU A 119 14.80 -7.29 3.46
C LEU A 119 15.94 -6.78 4.33
N ASP A 120 16.76 -7.70 4.84
CA ASP A 120 18.02 -7.34 5.51
C ASP A 120 19.14 -7.23 4.48
N ALA A 121 19.62 -6.00 4.27
CA ALA A 121 20.68 -5.71 3.30
C ALA A 121 22.05 -6.27 3.72
N GLU A 122 22.29 -6.47 5.02
CA GLU A 122 23.58 -6.97 5.52
C GLU A 122 23.75 -8.46 5.27
N THR A 123 22.65 -9.21 5.27
CA THR A 123 22.64 -10.67 5.08
C THR A 123 22.12 -11.10 3.71
N PHE A 124 21.84 -10.15 2.80
CA PHE A 124 21.24 -10.46 1.51
C PHE A 124 22.20 -11.19 0.57
N ASP A 125 21.78 -12.37 0.10
CA ASP A 125 22.55 -13.17 -0.85
C ASP A 125 22.24 -12.79 -2.31
N HIS A 126 23.22 -12.17 -2.97
CA HIS A 126 23.14 -11.81 -4.38
C HIS A 126 23.13 -13.02 -5.33
N GLY A 127 23.58 -14.19 -4.88
CA GLY A 127 23.48 -15.45 -5.63
C GLY A 127 22.03 -15.87 -5.91
N LEU A 128 21.07 -15.33 -5.15
CA LEU A 128 19.64 -15.52 -5.37
C LEU A 128 19.04 -14.52 -6.37
N THR A 129 19.86 -13.67 -6.99
CA THR A 129 19.40 -12.67 -7.98
C THR A 129 19.90 -13.00 -9.39
N ASP A 130 19.60 -12.09 -10.34
CA ASP A 130 20.12 -12.19 -11.71
C ASP A 130 21.57 -11.69 -11.83
N PHE A 131 22.14 -11.11 -10.76
CA PHE A 131 23.51 -10.58 -10.73
C PHE A 131 24.24 -11.12 -9.50
N ALA A 132 24.87 -12.28 -9.64
CA ALA A 132 25.71 -12.85 -8.59
C ALA A 132 27.00 -12.03 -8.45
N LEU A 133 27.34 -11.66 -7.21
CA LEU A 133 28.59 -10.95 -6.93
C LEU A 133 29.76 -11.94 -6.92
N GLU A 134 30.58 -11.87 -7.97
CA GLU A 134 31.74 -12.75 -8.15
C GLU A 134 33.04 -11.96 -8.32
N GLY A 135 34.16 -12.58 -7.93
CA GLY A 135 35.49 -11.99 -8.06
C GLY A 135 35.59 -10.62 -7.36
N ALA A 136 36.07 -9.61 -8.08
CA ALA A 136 36.23 -8.26 -7.54
C ALA A 136 34.89 -7.59 -7.15
N HIS A 137 33.77 -7.96 -7.76
CA HIS A 137 32.46 -7.38 -7.43
C HIS A 137 31.97 -7.78 -6.04
N ALA A 138 32.44 -8.91 -5.49
CA ALA A 138 32.10 -9.36 -4.14
C ALA A 138 32.61 -8.42 -3.03
N ALA A 139 33.58 -7.55 -3.34
CA ALA A 139 34.14 -6.58 -2.40
C ALA A 139 33.59 -5.16 -2.58
N VAL A 140 32.67 -4.94 -3.53
CA VAL A 140 32.07 -3.62 -3.77
C VAL A 140 31.08 -3.31 -2.64
N ALA A 141 31.13 -2.09 -2.12
CA ALA A 141 30.20 -1.62 -1.11
C ALA A 141 28.77 -1.52 -1.70
N CYS A 142 27.74 -1.74 -0.87
CA CYS A 142 26.35 -1.78 -1.32
C CYS A 142 25.92 -0.53 -2.08
N ASP A 143 26.37 0.65 -1.64
CA ASP A 143 26.09 1.96 -2.23
C ASP A 143 26.81 2.19 -3.57
N GLY A 144 27.76 1.34 -3.93
CA GLY A 144 28.39 1.33 -5.25
C GLY A 144 27.41 0.98 -6.39
N CYS A 145 26.34 0.24 -6.07
CA CYS A 145 25.27 -0.09 -7.03
C CYS A 145 23.88 0.39 -6.53
N HIS A 146 23.61 0.30 -5.23
CA HIS A 146 22.32 0.67 -4.64
C HIS A 146 22.32 2.11 -4.15
N GLU A 147 21.93 3.02 -5.05
CA GLU A 147 21.80 4.44 -4.73
C GLU A 147 20.73 4.72 -3.66
N ALA A 148 21.05 5.64 -2.73
CA ALA A 148 20.11 6.08 -1.71
C ALA A 148 18.82 6.65 -2.32
N GLY A 149 17.67 6.22 -1.80
CA GLY A 149 16.35 6.64 -2.29
C GLY A 149 15.87 5.96 -3.57
N LYS A 150 16.67 5.06 -4.16
CA LYS A 150 16.23 4.16 -5.25
C LYS A 150 15.75 2.84 -4.67
N LYS A 151 14.92 2.12 -5.44
CA LYS A 151 14.55 0.76 -5.06
C LYS A 151 15.73 -0.15 -5.33
N PHE A 152 16.02 -1.08 -4.42
CA PHE A 152 17.12 -2.03 -4.58
C PHE A 152 17.06 -2.79 -5.92
N ARG A 153 15.86 -3.16 -6.38
CA ARG A 153 15.67 -3.83 -7.68
C ARG A 153 15.98 -2.99 -8.93
N GLU A 154 16.25 -1.70 -8.76
CA GLU A 154 16.55 -0.76 -9.85
C GLU A 154 18.06 -0.53 -10.01
N ALA A 155 18.90 -1.21 -9.22
CA ALA A 155 20.35 -1.13 -9.38
C ALA A 155 20.79 -1.52 -10.81
N PRO A 156 21.81 -0.83 -11.35
CA PRO A 156 22.35 -1.15 -12.65
C PRO A 156 22.96 -2.56 -12.65
N SER A 157 22.88 -3.23 -13.79
CA SER A 157 23.43 -4.58 -13.97
C SER A 157 24.18 -4.76 -15.29
N ALA A 158 24.15 -3.77 -16.19
CA ALA A 158 25.00 -3.81 -17.38
C ALA A 158 26.40 -3.31 -17.04
N CYS A 159 27.42 -3.99 -17.57
CA CYS A 159 28.82 -3.67 -17.27
C CYS A 159 29.16 -2.19 -17.53
N VAL A 160 28.61 -1.64 -18.61
CA VAL A 160 28.83 -0.26 -19.05
C VAL A 160 28.17 0.80 -18.16
N ASP A 161 27.20 0.41 -17.33
CA ASP A 161 26.51 1.36 -16.44
C ASP A 161 27.46 1.90 -15.36
N CYS A 162 28.44 1.09 -14.96
CA CYS A 162 29.48 1.44 -13.99
C CYS A 162 30.86 1.65 -14.64
N HIS A 163 31.20 0.87 -15.66
CA HIS A 163 32.45 1.01 -16.40
C HIS A 163 32.28 1.94 -17.61
N LYS A 164 32.07 3.23 -17.33
CA LYS A 164 31.97 4.29 -18.34
C LYS A 164 33.37 4.57 -18.91
N GLU A 165 33.47 4.62 -20.23
CA GLU A 165 34.72 4.93 -20.96
C GLU A 165 35.12 6.41 -20.89
#